data_AF-A0A218XWS1-F1
#
_entry.id   AF-A0A218XWS1-F1
#
_cell.length_a   1.000
_cell.length_b   1.000
_cell.length_c   1.000
_cell.angle_alpha   90.00
_cell.angle_beta   90.00
_cell.angle_gamma   90.00
#
_symmetry.space_group_name_H-M   'P 1'
#
loop_
_entity.id
_entity.type
_entity.pdbx_description
1 polymer ?
#
loop_
_entity_poly.entity_id
_entity_poly.type
_entity_poly.pdbx_seq_one_letter_code
_entity_poly.pdbx_strand_id
1 'polypeptide(L)'
;MAIGDYRSSPRGDGEASQMGVQMLRQWRGGEPALVRSNLDMGSIGSFWLKDIDWEQESYPAYCDFVVLPLFALCFPSVRFFLDRFVFEQVGRWLILGKGPQQVESNTDDKKKKVRKFKESAWKCIYFLSAEFLALCVTYDEPWFTNTRFFWVGPGDQVWPDQKIKFARVGSIVLALHDASDVFLEIGKMSKYCGAEGLASFAFILFVLSWIILRLIYYPFWVIWSTSYEVVQTLDKEKHPVDGPIYYYVFNSLLLCLLILHIYWWVLIFRMLVKQIQSRGQISDDVRSVMEDVLTEIPPPSRFFQEDLNNFVPRAPPLPSPFLIFSKPKPSGPLRDSLLIIALSSPSLYIFHHVRSKNLIGSLIIPETRFAGISAEPSLGDKSCNIYSLKNTASSVILVSVQSSVAPERCHAIAKMLIGEQIVPDRVLILASVQSQNFRGRLSADESFALKLETSKERKDSVRGSGSSSLLKGLEYFPSGSMVDGLAAALLARCEMRNIKGALCVSWPEFDSSLVSLLKSILQKNVLPGVDFGLCNGGRDDLRSFGFKDHSSLDSDLYA
;
A
#
# COMPACT_ATOMS: atom_id res chain seq x y z
N MET A 1 -16.77 45.76 44.81
CA MET A 1 -15.65 46.38 44.09
C MET A 1 -14.38 45.67 44.51
N ALA A 2 -13.89 44.75 43.66
CA ALA A 2 -12.50 44.28 43.52
C ALA A 2 -12.56 43.00 42.67
N ILE A 3 -12.07 43.12 41.45
CA ILE A 3 -11.99 42.09 40.40
C ILE A 3 -10.69 41.32 40.62
N GLY A 4 -10.77 39.99 40.69
CA GLY A 4 -9.63 39.08 40.72
C GLY A 4 -9.40 38.50 39.32
N ASP A 5 -8.28 38.88 38.70
CA ASP A 5 -7.87 38.42 37.36
C ASP A 5 -7.20 37.04 37.44
N TYR A 6 -7.79 36.09 36.71
CA TYR A 6 -7.20 34.82 36.31
C TYR A 6 -6.16 35.08 35.20
N ARG A 7 -4.88 34.70 35.40
CA ARG A 7 -3.91 34.58 34.30
C ARG A 7 -3.42 33.14 34.13
N SER A 8 -4.02 32.52 33.13
CA SER A 8 -3.53 31.50 32.19
C SER A 8 -2.07 31.04 32.30
N SER A 9 -1.91 29.74 32.58
CA SER A 9 -0.76 28.91 32.23
C SER A 9 -0.80 28.58 30.73
N PRO A 10 0.29 28.73 29.95
CA PRO A 10 0.42 28.09 28.66
C PRO A 10 1.12 26.73 28.80
N ARG A 11 0.42 25.69 28.31
CA ARG A 11 0.96 24.37 27.99
C ARG A 11 1.86 24.44 26.76
N GLY A 12 2.85 23.55 26.75
CA GLY A 12 3.19 22.72 25.59
C GLY A 12 4.16 23.31 24.57
N ASP A 13 4.98 22.40 24.04
CA ASP A 13 5.75 22.49 22.79
C ASP A 13 7.20 22.97 22.92
N GLY A 14 8.13 22.01 22.92
CA GLY A 14 9.56 22.27 22.79
C GLY A 14 10.54 21.12 23.09
N GLU A 15 10.09 19.91 23.40
CA GLU A 15 10.98 18.85 23.91
C GLU A 15 11.97 18.28 22.87
N ALA A 16 11.63 18.25 21.58
CA ALA A 16 12.54 17.76 20.53
C ALA A 16 13.67 18.76 20.19
N SER A 17 13.54 20.01 20.62
CA SER A 17 14.48 21.09 20.32
C SER A 17 15.57 21.28 21.39
N GLN A 18 15.43 20.60 22.53
CA GLN A 18 16.34 20.71 23.67
C GLN A 18 17.61 19.86 23.52
N MET A 19 17.53 18.71 22.85
CA MET A 19 18.68 17.82 22.68
C MET A 19 19.72 18.35 21.68
N GLY A 20 19.28 18.97 20.57
CA GLY A 20 20.21 19.49 19.55
C GLY A 20 21.08 20.65 20.04
N VAL A 21 20.55 21.47 20.94
CA VAL A 21 21.26 22.61 21.56
C VAL A 21 22.26 22.12 22.62
N GLN A 22 21.93 21.08 23.38
CA GLN A 22 22.85 20.44 24.32
C GLN A 22 23.99 19.68 23.60
N MET A 23 23.69 19.00 22.48
CA MET A 23 24.70 18.31 21.67
C MET A 23 25.74 19.25 21.06
N LEU A 24 25.32 20.45 20.62
CA LEU A 24 26.25 21.45 20.09
C LEU A 24 27.17 22.04 21.17
N ARG A 25 26.78 21.97 22.45
CA ARG A 25 27.61 22.48 23.56
C ARG A 25 28.73 21.53 23.99
N GLN A 26 28.55 20.22 23.82
CA GLN A 26 29.57 19.20 24.15
C GLN A 26 30.74 19.11 23.14
N TRP A 27 30.65 19.77 21.98
CA TRP A 27 31.53 19.55 20.82
C TRP A 27 32.99 20.05 20.96
N ARG A 28 33.39 20.77 22.03
CA ARG A 28 34.76 21.31 22.16
C ARG A 28 35.43 20.96 23.50
N GLY A 29 35.26 19.74 23.98
CA GLY A 29 35.83 19.26 25.26
C GLY A 29 37.22 18.61 25.18
N GLY A 30 38.00 18.82 24.12
CA GLY A 30 39.16 17.95 23.84
C GLY A 30 40.44 18.64 23.37
N GLU A 31 41.00 19.64 24.08
CA GLU A 31 42.43 19.96 23.95
C GLU A 31 43.05 20.39 25.29
N PRO A 32 44.19 19.82 25.73
CA PRO A 32 44.96 20.35 26.84
C PRO A 32 45.61 21.68 26.44
N ALA A 33 45.50 22.67 27.34
CA ALA A 33 45.96 24.03 27.16
C ALA A 33 47.49 24.15 26.94
N LEU A 34 48.01 23.97 25.71
CA LEU A 34 49.41 24.31 25.42
C LEU A 34 49.78 24.74 23.99
N VAL A 35 48.85 24.97 23.06
CA VAL A 35 49.22 25.58 21.75
C VAL A 35 48.21 26.66 21.36
N ARG A 36 48.49 27.90 21.78
CA ARG A 36 47.80 29.09 21.30
C ARG A 36 48.80 29.93 20.51
N SER A 37 48.86 29.74 19.18
CA SER A 37 49.54 30.69 18.28
C SER A 37 48.59 31.14 17.17
N ASN A 38 48.28 32.43 17.27
CA ASN A 38 47.70 33.37 16.32
C ASN A 38 47.61 32.91 14.85
N LEU A 39 46.38 32.78 14.34
CA LEU A 39 46.04 33.08 12.96
C LEU A 39 44.72 33.88 12.94
N ASP A 40 44.85 35.13 12.52
CA ASP A 40 43.83 36.16 12.50
C ASP A 40 43.04 36.05 11.18
N MET A 41 41.73 35.80 11.24
CA MET A 41 40.87 35.75 10.06
C MET A 41 39.44 36.25 10.37
N GLY A 42 39.08 37.41 9.81
CA GLY A 42 37.71 37.77 9.43
C GLY A 42 36.75 38.27 10.53
N SER A 43 36.69 39.60 10.67
CA SER A 43 36.04 40.41 11.71
C SER A 43 34.49 40.48 11.76
N ILE A 44 33.71 39.41 11.48
CA ILE A 44 32.24 39.48 11.67
C ILE A 44 31.64 38.27 12.42
N GLY A 45 32.29 37.10 12.40
CA GLY A 45 31.85 35.92 13.17
C GLY A 45 32.42 35.80 14.59
N SER A 46 33.43 36.62 14.92
CA SER A 46 34.28 36.46 16.11
C SER A 46 33.76 37.12 17.38
N PHE A 47 32.61 37.82 17.34
CA PHE A 47 32.08 38.54 18.50
C PHE A 47 31.03 37.73 19.29
N TRP A 48 30.27 36.82 18.65
CA TRP A 48 29.17 36.10 19.32
C TRP A 48 29.53 34.70 19.82
N LEU A 49 30.48 34.01 19.17
CA LEU A 49 30.87 32.64 19.53
C LEU A 49 32.01 32.57 20.57
N LYS A 50 32.63 33.72 20.89
CA LYS A 50 33.84 33.80 21.74
C LYS A 50 33.53 33.95 23.24
N ASP A 51 32.30 34.36 23.57
CA ASP A 51 31.85 34.60 24.95
C ASP A 51 30.93 33.49 25.50
N ILE A 52 30.66 32.44 24.71
CA ILE A 52 29.94 31.26 25.19
C ILE A 52 30.97 30.30 25.77
N ASP A 53 30.95 30.13 27.09
CA ASP A 53 31.73 29.11 27.77
C ASP A 53 31.10 27.73 27.51
N TRP A 54 31.52 27.12 26.40
CA TRP A 54 31.02 25.83 25.93
C TRP A 54 31.34 24.68 26.90
N GLU A 55 32.33 24.85 27.78
CA GLU A 55 32.73 23.86 28.78
C GLU A 55 31.84 23.89 30.03
N GLN A 56 31.07 24.96 30.24
CA GLN A 56 30.22 25.11 31.42
C GLN A 56 28.86 24.43 31.22
N GLU A 57 28.71 23.22 31.79
CA GLU A 57 27.42 22.53 31.86
C GLU A 57 26.39 23.38 32.62
N SER A 58 25.43 23.93 31.86
CA SER A 58 24.36 24.79 32.36
C SER A 58 23.04 24.43 31.70
N TYR A 59 21.92 24.69 32.39
CA TYR A 59 20.59 24.51 31.81
C TYR A 59 20.42 25.39 30.57
N PRO A 60 19.65 24.92 29.57
CA PRO A 60 19.38 25.70 28.37
C PRO A 60 18.74 27.04 28.75
N ALA A 61 19.44 28.11 28.40
CA ALA A 61 19.00 29.48 28.55
C ALA A 61 18.26 29.94 27.29
N TYR A 62 17.47 31.01 27.38
CA TYR A 62 16.78 31.58 26.22
C TYR A 62 17.72 31.94 25.06
N CYS A 63 18.97 32.33 25.38
CA CYS A 63 20.01 32.62 24.41
C CYS A 63 20.41 31.40 23.56
N ASP A 64 20.22 30.19 24.07
CA ASP A 64 20.60 28.96 23.36
C ASP A 64 19.59 28.58 22.27
N PHE A 65 18.35 29.06 22.43
CA PHE A 65 17.29 28.88 21.44
C PHE A 65 17.38 29.88 20.28
N VAL A 66 18.28 30.86 20.33
CA VAL A 66 18.49 31.85 19.26
C VAL A 66 18.95 31.19 17.96
N VAL A 67 19.56 30.00 18.04
CA VAL A 67 19.99 29.23 16.87
C VAL A 67 18.83 28.47 16.20
N LEU A 68 17.70 28.27 16.89
CA LEU A 68 16.57 27.48 16.36
C LEU A 68 15.92 28.07 15.11
N PRO A 69 15.62 29.39 15.02
CA PRO A 69 15.09 29.96 13.79
C PRO A 69 16.06 29.81 12.61
N LEU A 70 17.37 29.82 12.88
CA LEU A 70 18.41 29.63 11.86
C LEU A 70 18.38 28.20 11.34
N PHE A 71 18.27 27.20 12.22
CA PHE A 71 18.06 25.79 11.81
C PHE A 71 16.72 25.59 11.08
N ALA A 72 15.64 26.21 11.54
CA ALA A 72 14.31 26.09 10.95
C ALA A 72 14.25 26.63 9.52
N LEU A 73 15.04 27.64 9.17
CA LEU A 73 15.16 28.18 7.80
C LEU A 73 16.23 27.46 6.97
N CYS A 74 17.34 27.06 7.59
CA CYS A 74 18.44 26.38 6.91
C CYS A 74 18.03 24.97 6.44
N PHE A 75 17.32 24.20 7.27
CA PHE A 75 17.01 22.80 6.98
C PHE A 75 16.10 22.62 5.74
N PRO A 76 15.01 23.39 5.55
CA PRO A 76 14.23 23.36 4.32
C PRO A 76 15.02 23.86 3.10
N SER A 77 15.92 24.83 3.29
CA SER A 77 16.74 25.39 2.21
C SER A 77 17.77 24.37 1.71
N VAL A 78 18.47 23.69 2.62
CA VAL A 78 19.41 22.61 2.29
C VAL A 78 18.67 21.44 1.65
N ARG A 79 17.49 21.07 2.19
CA ARG A 79 16.63 20.05 1.57
C ARG A 79 16.29 20.42 0.14
N PHE A 80 15.78 21.63 -0.09
CA PHE A 80 15.41 22.10 -1.42
C PHE A 80 16.60 22.08 -2.39
N PHE A 81 17.77 22.53 -1.94
CA PHE A 81 18.99 22.55 -2.74
C PHE A 81 19.44 21.12 -3.13
N LEU A 82 19.60 20.22 -2.16
CA LEU A 82 20.01 18.85 -2.42
C LEU A 82 18.99 18.12 -3.29
N ASP A 83 17.70 18.34 -3.04
CA ASP A 83 16.60 17.73 -3.80
C ASP A 83 16.60 18.13 -5.27
N ARG A 84 16.88 19.40 -5.56
CA ARG A 84 16.87 19.95 -6.92
C ARG A 84 18.17 19.71 -7.70
N PHE A 85 19.32 19.88 -7.05
CA PHE A 85 20.61 19.88 -7.73
C PHE A 85 21.34 18.54 -7.66
N VAL A 86 21.14 17.76 -6.59
CA VAL A 86 21.87 16.50 -6.38
C VAL A 86 20.94 15.31 -6.62
N PHE A 87 19.89 15.14 -5.82
CA PHE A 87 19.07 13.94 -5.84
C PHE A 87 18.28 13.78 -7.14
N GLU A 88 17.75 14.89 -7.68
CA GLU A 88 17.05 14.84 -8.97
C GLU A 88 18.00 14.46 -10.12
N GLN A 89 19.22 14.99 -10.13
CA GLN A 89 20.18 14.68 -11.19
C GLN A 89 20.70 13.25 -11.09
N VAL A 90 21.10 12.81 -9.89
CA VAL A 90 21.56 11.45 -9.62
C VAL A 90 20.44 10.44 -9.87
N GLY A 91 19.22 10.72 -9.38
CA GLY A 91 18.07 9.85 -9.57
C GLY A 91 17.68 9.72 -11.04
N ARG A 92 17.70 10.82 -11.81
CA ARG A 92 17.47 10.76 -13.26
C ARG A 92 18.56 9.98 -13.97
N TRP A 93 19.83 10.22 -13.65
CA TRP A 93 20.95 9.49 -14.24
C TRP A 93 20.86 7.98 -14.00
N LEU A 94 20.62 7.55 -12.76
CA LEU A 94 20.55 6.13 -12.38
C LEU A 94 19.29 5.41 -12.89
N ILE A 95 18.14 6.09 -12.94
CA ILE A 95 16.83 5.46 -13.23
C ILE A 95 16.43 5.61 -14.71
N LEU A 96 16.76 6.72 -15.37
CA LEU A 96 16.39 6.98 -16.77
C LEU A 96 17.48 6.60 -17.78
N GLY A 97 18.75 6.44 -17.35
CA GLY A 97 19.89 6.15 -18.23
C GLY A 97 19.89 4.78 -18.92
N LYS A 98 18.92 3.90 -18.65
CA LYS A 98 18.81 2.57 -19.28
C LYS A 98 17.76 2.54 -20.40
N GLY A 99 18.20 2.80 -21.63
CA GLY A 99 17.64 2.32 -22.91
C GLY A 99 16.29 2.90 -23.41
N PRO A 100 16.14 3.15 -24.73
CA PRO A 100 14.89 3.66 -25.29
C PRO A 100 13.95 2.52 -25.73
N GLN A 101 13.01 2.09 -24.87
CA GLN A 101 11.73 1.51 -25.31
C GLN A 101 10.80 1.20 -24.12
N GLN A 102 9.73 2.00 -23.95
CA GLN A 102 8.34 1.60 -23.64
C GLN A 102 7.57 2.80 -23.07
N VAL A 103 6.84 3.44 -23.99
CA VAL A 103 5.53 4.13 -23.92
C VAL A 103 5.02 4.59 -22.54
N GLU A 104 4.70 5.89 -22.47
CA GLU A 104 3.89 6.70 -21.55
C GLU A 104 3.54 6.19 -20.14
N SER A 105 3.07 4.95 -19.94
CA SER A 105 2.75 4.42 -18.60
C SER A 105 4.00 4.20 -17.74
N ASN A 106 5.14 3.89 -18.36
CA ASN A 106 6.42 3.72 -17.66
C ASN A 106 6.99 5.05 -17.16
N THR A 107 6.58 6.18 -17.75
CA THR A 107 7.07 7.52 -17.37
C THR A 107 6.62 7.90 -15.97
N ASP A 108 5.36 7.62 -15.61
CA ASP A 108 4.83 7.95 -14.29
C ASP A 108 5.38 7.03 -13.21
N ASP A 109 5.58 5.75 -13.52
CA ASP A 109 6.26 4.82 -12.61
C ASP A 109 7.74 5.17 -12.41
N LYS A 110 8.43 5.62 -13.47
CA LYS A 110 9.80 6.14 -13.36
C LYS A 110 9.85 7.42 -12.53
N LYS A 111 8.90 8.35 -12.72
CA LYS A 111 8.79 9.57 -11.88
C LYS A 111 8.52 9.23 -10.42
N LYS A 112 7.63 8.27 -10.14
CA LYS A 112 7.36 7.78 -8.78
C LYS A 112 8.63 7.19 -8.14
N LYS A 113 9.38 6.36 -8.88
CA LYS A 113 10.66 5.81 -8.41
C LYS A 113 11.68 6.89 -8.10
N VAL A 114 11.82 7.91 -8.97
CA VAL A 114 12.71 9.06 -8.72
C VAL A 114 12.26 9.81 -7.46
N ARG A 115 10.96 10.05 -7.26
CA ARG A 115 10.46 10.69 -6.04
C ARG A 115 10.78 9.87 -4.78
N LYS A 116 10.53 8.55 -4.81
CA LYS A 116 10.87 7.66 -3.67
C LYS A 116 12.38 7.60 -3.41
N PHE A 117 13.20 7.61 -4.47
CA PHE A 117 14.66 7.70 -4.36
C PHE A 117 15.09 9.00 -3.67
N LYS A 118 14.53 10.15 -4.08
CA LYS A 118 14.84 11.46 -3.48
C LYS A 118 14.50 11.50 -1.98
N GLU A 119 13.34 10.96 -1.60
CA GLU A 119 12.95 10.86 -0.18
C GLU A 119 13.90 9.97 0.63
N SER A 120 14.28 8.81 0.09
CA SER A 120 15.25 7.93 0.74
C SER A 120 16.66 8.53 0.81
N ALA A 121 17.09 9.26 -0.22
CA ALA A 121 18.39 9.93 -0.26
C ALA A 121 18.48 11.04 0.80
N TRP A 122 17.42 11.85 0.94
CA TRP A 122 17.37 12.84 2.01
C TRP A 122 17.47 12.20 3.40
N LYS A 123 16.68 11.15 3.65
CA LYS A 123 16.71 10.44 4.94
C LYS A 123 18.09 9.84 5.21
N CYS A 124 18.73 9.26 4.20
CA CYS A 124 20.09 8.74 4.32
C CYS A 124 21.10 9.83 4.71
N ILE A 125 21.08 10.99 4.04
CA ILE A 125 21.97 12.11 4.39
C ILE A 125 21.67 12.62 5.79
N TYR A 126 20.40 12.77 6.15
CA TYR A 126 20.00 13.16 7.49
C TYR A 126 20.58 12.20 8.54
N PHE A 127 20.33 10.89 8.42
CA PHE A 127 20.83 9.90 9.37
C PHE A 127 22.35 9.84 9.41
N LEU A 128 23.04 9.92 8.26
CA LEU A 128 24.50 9.98 8.22
C LEU A 128 25.04 11.23 8.93
N SER A 129 24.40 12.38 8.72
CA SER A 129 24.80 13.62 9.39
C SER A 129 24.54 13.60 10.89
N ALA A 130 23.42 13.01 11.31
CA ALA A 130 23.06 12.83 12.71
C ALA A 130 24.02 11.84 13.39
N GLU A 131 24.36 10.73 12.72
CA GLU A 131 25.32 9.74 13.23
C GLU A 131 26.72 10.32 13.33
N PHE A 132 27.18 11.06 12.31
CA PHE A 132 28.47 11.74 12.36
C PHE A 132 28.51 12.76 13.50
N LEU A 133 27.46 13.55 13.67
CA LEU A 133 27.35 14.50 14.78
C LEU A 133 27.36 13.78 16.13
N ALA A 134 26.58 12.70 16.28
CA ALA A 134 26.54 11.92 17.50
C ALA A 134 27.92 11.37 17.84
N LEU A 135 28.59 10.71 16.89
CA LEU A 135 29.94 10.20 17.08
C LEU A 135 30.94 11.31 17.40
N CYS A 136 30.91 12.43 16.69
CA CYS A 136 31.79 13.57 16.98
C CYS A 136 31.59 14.14 18.38
N VAL A 137 30.35 14.18 18.87
CA VAL A 137 30.03 14.68 20.21
C VAL A 137 30.40 13.66 21.29
N THR A 138 30.26 12.36 21.02
CA THR A 138 30.48 11.32 22.03
C THR A 138 31.87 10.70 22.01
N TYR A 139 32.69 10.88 20.97
CA TYR A 139 33.94 10.13 20.79
C TYR A 139 34.97 10.40 21.91
N ASP A 140 35.13 11.67 22.30
CA ASP A 140 36.11 12.09 23.31
C ASP A 140 35.59 11.97 24.75
N GLU A 141 34.32 11.55 24.91
CA GLU A 141 33.67 11.54 26.21
C GLU A 141 33.93 10.22 26.96
N PRO A 142 34.40 10.27 28.21
CA PRO A 142 34.76 9.06 28.98
C PRO A 142 33.56 8.13 29.23
N TRP A 143 32.33 8.68 29.23
CA TRP A 143 31.10 7.91 29.37
C TRP A 143 30.68 7.15 28.11
N PHE A 144 31.30 7.40 26.96
CA PHE A 144 31.03 6.63 25.74
C PHE A 144 31.63 5.23 25.78
N THR A 145 32.70 5.01 26.54
CA THR A 145 33.34 3.70 26.68
C THR A 145 32.91 2.96 27.94
N ASN A 146 32.55 3.68 29.02
CA ASN A 146 32.18 3.07 30.28
C ASN A 146 30.89 3.69 30.86
N THR A 147 29.85 2.86 30.92
CA THR A 147 28.50 3.20 31.39
C THR A 147 28.48 3.76 32.81
N ARG A 148 29.45 3.36 33.65
CA ARG A 148 29.54 3.84 35.03
C ARG A 148 29.76 5.35 35.12
N PHE A 149 30.40 5.94 34.12
CA PHE A 149 30.65 7.38 34.09
C PHE A 149 29.42 8.21 33.70
N PHE A 150 28.33 7.60 33.22
CA PHE A 150 27.04 8.29 33.08
C PHE A 150 26.57 8.87 34.42
N TRP A 151 26.82 8.15 35.51
CA TRP A 151 26.20 8.41 36.80
C TRP A 151 27.15 9.07 37.80
N VAL A 152 28.41 8.64 37.83
CA VAL A 152 29.42 9.09 38.81
C VAL A 152 30.22 10.28 38.29
N GLY A 153 30.47 10.34 36.98
CA GLY A 153 31.40 11.29 36.36
C GLY A 153 32.85 10.81 36.41
N PRO A 154 33.72 11.33 35.53
CA PRO A 154 35.13 10.98 35.53
C PRO A 154 35.87 11.69 36.69
N GLY A 155 36.69 10.95 37.45
CA GLY A 155 37.54 11.52 38.51
C GLY A 155 36.76 12.09 39.70
N ASP A 156 37.11 13.30 40.14
CA ASP A 156 36.48 14.01 41.28
C ASP A 156 35.20 14.78 40.88
N GLN A 157 34.75 14.67 39.62
CA GLN A 157 33.66 15.45 39.07
C GLN A 157 32.30 14.82 39.39
N VAL A 158 31.63 15.33 40.42
CA VAL A 158 30.27 14.91 40.78
C VAL A 158 29.25 15.75 40.01
N TRP A 159 28.45 15.10 39.17
CA TRP A 159 27.42 15.79 38.37
C TRP A 159 26.36 16.47 39.25
N PRO A 160 26.02 17.75 38.99
CA PRO A 160 25.20 18.56 39.88
C PRO A 160 23.71 18.18 39.88
N ASP A 161 23.13 17.67 38.78
CA ASP A 161 21.69 17.34 38.68
C ASP A 161 21.41 16.03 37.92
N GLN A 162 20.34 15.32 38.32
CA GLN A 162 19.87 14.06 37.75
C GLN A 162 19.40 14.18 36.30
N LYS A 163 18.82 15.31 35.90
CA LYS A 163 18.25 15.50 34.55
C LYS A 163 19.30 15.42 33.44
N ILE A 164 20.50 15.93 33.69
CA ILE A 164 21.62 15.92 32.73
C ILE A 164 22.10 14.48 32.50
N LYS A 165 22.10 13.64 33.54
CA LYS A 165 22.48 12.22 33.44
C LYS A 165 21.56 11.44 32.48
N PHE A 166 20.24 11.64 32.60
CA PHE A 166 19.26 10.99 31.73
C PHE A 166 19.31 11.51 30.28
N ALA A 167 19.64 12.79 30.05
CA ALA A 167 19.80 13.36 28.71
C ALA A 167 20.95 12.71 27.92
N ARG A 168 22.05 12.35 28.60
CA ARG A 168 23.19 11.63 27.99
C ARG A 168 22.80 10.22 27.57
N VAL A 169 22.06 9.51 28.42
CA VAL A 169 21.50 8.20 28.07
C VAL A 169 20.62 8.32 26.83
N GLY A 170 19.73 9.32 26.77
CA GLY A 170 18.91 9.59 25.59
C GLY A 170 19.72 9.83 24.32
N SER A 171 20.86 10.53 24.42
CA SER A 171 21.75 10.82 23.28
C SER A 171 22.37 9.55 22.69
N ILE A 172 22.76 8.61 23.54
CA ILE A 172 23.26 7.29 23.10
C ILE A 172 22.16 6.45 22.47
N VAL A 173 20.95 6.48 23.04
CA VAL A 173 19.81 5.78 22.47
C VAL A 173 19.50 6.30 21.06
N LEU A 174 19.58 7.61 20.84
CA LEU A 174 19.43 8.20 19.50
C LEU A 174 20.50 7.70 18.53
N ALA A 175 21.79 7.74 18.91
CA ALA A 175 22.90 7.28 18.07
C ALA A 175 22.76 5.80 17.68
N LEU A 176 22.49 4.92 18.66
CA LEU A 176 22.30 3.48 18.41
C LEU A 176 21.15 3.19 17.46
N HIS A 177 20.12 4.04 17.48
CA HIS A 177 18.99 3.88 16.59
C HIS A 177 19.32 4.36 15.18
N ASP A 178 19.87 5.55 15.02
CA ASP A 178 20.05 6.18 13.71
C ASP A 178 21.07 5.43 12.82
N ALA A 179 22.11 4.83 13.42
CA ALA A 179 23.13 4.06 12.70
C ALA A 179 22.57 2.96 11.77
N SER A 180 21.58 2.19 12.25
CA SER A 180 21.00 1.10 11.45
C SER A 180 20.08 1.60 10.32
N ASP A 181 19.43 2.75 10.49
CA ASP A 181 18.48 3.30 9.53
C ASP A 181 19.20 3.81 8.26
N VAL A 182 20.50 4.13 8.36
CA VAL A 182 21.37 4.43 7.20
C VAL A 182 21.38 3.26 6.20
N PHE A 183 21.62 2.03 6.68
CA PHE A 183 21.68 0.85 5.80
C PHE A 183 20.34 0.57 5.12
N LEU A 184 19.24 0.83 5.81
CA LEU A 184 17.90 0.66 5.29
C LEU A 184 17.59 1.63 4.14
N GLU A 185 17.94 2.90 4.29
CA GLU A 185 17.73 3.90 3.23
C GLU A 185 18.65 3.65 2.02
N ILE A 186 19.88 3.17 2.25
CA ILE A 186 20.78 2.69 1.17
C ILE A 186 20.15 1.51 0.42
N GLY A 187 19.53 0.56 1.12
CA GLY A 187 18.84 -0.58 0.51
C GLY A 187 17.68 -0.15 -0.39
N LYS A 188 16.83 0.78 0.11
CA LYS A 188 15.72 1.35 -0.67
C LYS A 188 16.21 2.06 -1.93
N MET A 189 17.18 2.95 -1.79
CA MET A 189 17.78 3.68 -2.93
C MET A 189 18.31 2.72 -3.99
N SER A 190 19.06 1.70 -3.56
CA SER A 190 19.64 0.69 -4.44
C SER A 190 18.56 -0.09 -5.20
N LYS A 191 17.44 -0.40 -4.55
CA LYS A 191 16.32 -1.10 -5.20
C LYS A 191 15.60 -0.21 -6.22
N TYR A 192 15.43 1.09 -5.95
CA TYR A 192 14.84 2.03 -6.91
C TYR A 192 15.72 2.21 -8.16
N CYS A 193 17.04 2.15 -8.01
CA CYS A 193 18.01 2.19 -9.10
C CYS A 193 18.16 0.86 -9.87
N GLY A 194 17.52 -0.22 -9.40
CA GLY A 194 17.64 -1.55 -10.00
C GLY A 194 18.98 -2.24 -9.73
N ALA A 195 19.72 -1.81 -8.71
CA ALA A 195 20.98 -2.43 -8.26
C ALA A 195 20.67 -3.51 -7.22
N GLU A 196 20.16 -4.67 -7.67
CA GLU A 196 19.63 -5.71 -6.78
C GLU A 196 20.69 -6.35 -5.87
N GLY A 197 21.94 -6.46 -6.34
CA GLY A 197 23.06 -6.95 -5.53
C GLY A 197 23.37 -6.04 -4.35
N LEU A 198 23.48 -4.73 -4.59
CA LEU A 198 23.74 -3.73 -3.55
C LEU A 198 22.55 -3.60 -2.58
N ALA A 199 21.31 -3.69 -3.09
CA ALA A 199 20.11 -3.69 -2.25
C ALA A 199 20.09 -4.89 -1.30
N SER A 200 20.45 -6.08 -1.81
CA SER A 200 20.52 -7.31 -0.98
C SER A 200 21.60 -7.21 0.08
N PHE A 201 22.79 -6.71 -0.29
CA PHE A 201 23.89 -6.51 0.64
C PHE A 201 23.55 -5.50 1.74
N ALA A 202 22.99 -4.35 1.37
CA ALA A 202 22.55 -3.33 2.32
C ALA A 202 21.44 -3.84 3.27
N PHE A 203 20.54 -4.69 2.77
CA PHE A 203 19.53 -5.33 3.61
C PHE A 203 20.14 -6.30 4.64
N ILE A 204 21.14 -7.09 4.26
CA ILE A 204 21.85 -7.97 5.21
C ILE A 204 22.57 -7.13 6.29
N LEU A 205 23.25 -6.05 5.90
CA LEU A 205 23.88 -5.13 6.86
C LEU A 205 22.85 -4.47 7.79
N PHE A 206 21.69 -4.10 7.27
CA PHE A 206 20.57 -3.59 8.07
C PHE A 206 20.10 -4.61 9.11
N VAL A 207 19.90 -5.88 8.73
CA VAL A 207 19.52 -6.96 9.65
C VAL A 207 20.58 -7.15 10.73
N LEU A 208 21.85 -7.25 10.36
CA LEU A 208 22.96 -7.46 11.30
C LEU A 208 23.10 -6.28 12.28
N SER A 209 23.07 -5.05 11.77
CA SER A 209 23.15 -3.85 12.60
C SER A 209 21.94 -3.73 13.53
N TRP A 210 20.73 -4.10 13.10
CA TRP A 210 19.54 -4.12 13.97
C TRP A 210 19.72 -5.05 15.17
N ILE A 211 20.21 -6.27 14.94
CA ILE A 211 20.44 -7.24 16.02
C ILE A 211 21.51 -6.71 16.99
N ILE A 212 22.67 -6.30 16.46
CA ILE A 212 23.82 -5.89 17.27
C ILE A 212 23.48 -4.64 18.09
N LEU A 213 22.95 -3.60 17.46
CA LEU A 213 22.75 -2.30 18.12
C LEU A 213 21.52 -2.30 19.03
N ARG A 214 20.38 -2.86 18.59
CA ARG A 214 19.10 -2.75 19.31
C ARG A 214 18.72 -3.98 20.13
N LEU A 215 19.10 -5.19 19.72
CA LEU A 215 18.76 -6.41 20.48
C LEU A 215 19.86 -6.84 21.44
N ILE A 216 21.12 -6.45 21.19
CA ILE A 216 22.25 -6.78 22.05
C ILE A 216 22.69 -5.54 22.82
N TYR A 217 23.22 -4.53 22.13
CA TYR A 217 23.86 -3.40 22.80
C TYR A 217 22.87 -2.56 23.61
N TYR A 218 21.71 -2.20 23.06
CA TYR A 218 20.68 -1.44 23.79
C TYR A 218 20.26 -2.09 25.12
N PRO A 219 19.81 -3.36 25.21
CA PRO A 219 19.42 -3.95 26.49
C PRO A 219 20.59 -4.22 27.44
N PHE A 220 21.71 -4.74 26.93
CA PHE A 220 22.85 -5.12 27.79
C PHE A 220 23.69 -3.93 28.23
N TRP A 221 23.63 -2.80 27.53
CA TRP A 221 24.42 -1.61 27.84
C TRP A 221 23.54 -0.49 28.40
N VAL A 222 22.51 -0.06 27.68
CA VAL A 222 21.66 1.07 28.09
C VAL A 222 20.73 0.68 29.25
N ILE A 223 19.92 -0.36 29.07
CA ILE A 223 18.94 -0.77 30.10
C ILE A 223 19.65 -1.29 31.35
N TRP A 224 20.74 -2.03 31.18
CA TRP A 224 21.58 -2.46 32.30
C TRP A 224 22.09 -1.25 33.11
N SER A 225 22.64 -0.24 32.43
CA SER A 225 23.15 0.95 33.10
C SER A 225 22.04 1.72 33.84
N THR A 226 20.89 1.94 33.19
CA THR A 226 19.78 2.72 33.78
C THR A 226 19.03 1.99 34.88
N SER A 227 19.05 0.66 34.89
CA SER A 227 18.33 -0.16 35.88
C SER A 227 19.22 -0.57 37.06
N TYR A 228 20.50 -0.86 36.82
CA TYR A 228 21.39 -1.42 37.83
C TYR A 228 22.41 -0.39 38.37
N GLU A 229 23.13 0.30 37.49
CA GLU A 229 24.20 1.23 37.89
C GLU A 229 23.64 2.52 38.52
N VAL A 230 22.50 2.99 38.05
CA VAL A 230 21.75 4.13 38.63
C VAL A 230 21.38 3.89 40.09
N VAL A 231 20.86 2.70 40.41
CA VAL A 231 20.38 2.38 41.75
C VAL A 231 21.54 2.32 42.76
N GLN A 232 22.74 1.98 42.30
CA GLN A 232 23.95 1.94 43.12
C GLN A 232 24.56 3.31 43.39
N THR A 233 24.22 4.31 42.56
CA THR A 233 24.84 5.65 42.59
C THR A 233 23.88 6.76 42.99
N LEU A 234 22.56 6.47 43.01
CA LEU A 234 21.53 7.38 43.51
C LEU A 234 21.58 7.46 45.04
N ASP A 235 21.93 8.64 45.52
CA ASP A 235 21.82 9.01 46.93
C ASP A 235 20.34 9.19 47.30
N LYS A 236 19.75 8.16 47.91
CA LYS A 236 18.31 8.09 48.24
C LYS A 236 17.88 9.14 49.27
N GLU A 237 18.83 9.72 50.01
CA GLU A 237 18.53 10.72 51.05
C GLU A 237 18.30 12.13 50.47
N LYS A 238 18.92 12.46 49.33
CA LYS A 238 18.90 13.81 48.77
C LYS A 238 17.60 14.15 48.01
N HIS A 239 16.93 13.14 47.44
CA HIS A 239 15.67 13.28 46.68
C HIS A 239 14.71 12.10 46.92
N PRO A 240 13.97 12.06 48.04
CA PRO A 240 13.19 10.90 48.45
C PRO A 240 11.94 10.62 47.58
N VAL A 241 11.40 11.64 46.90
CA VAL A 241 10.15 11.53 46.12
C VAL A 241 10.39 11.60 44.61
N ASP A 242 11.13 12.61 44.14
CA ASP A 242 11.32 12.84 42.70
C ASP A 242 12.24 11.79 42.03
N GLY A 243 13.29 11.36 42.72
CA GLY A 243 14.28 10.40 42.20
C GLY A 243 13.66 9.05 41.78
N PRO A 244 12.92 8.36 42.68
CA PRO A 244 12.25 7.11 42.33
C PRO A 244 11.26 7.25 41.19
N ILE A 245 10.49 8.34 41.13
CA ILE A 245 9.50 8.57 40.07
C ILE A 245 10.18 8.65 38.71
N TYR A 246 11.23 9.48 38.56
CA TYR A 246 11.97 9.59 37.30
C TYR A 246 12.61 8.27 36.90
N TYR A 247 13.19 7.54 37.86
CA TYR A 247 13.78 6.22 37.61
C TYR A 247 12.75 5.22 37.04
N TYR A 248 11.58 5.08 37.64
CA TYR A 248 10.57 4.12 37.19
C TYR A 248 9.95 4.51 35.86
N VAL A 249 9.62 5.80 35.67
CA VAL A 249 9.06 6.29 34.39
C VAL A 249 10.06 6.08 33.26
N PHE A 250 11.32 6.48 33.45
CA PHE A 250 12.34 6.37 32.41
C PHE A 250 12.63 4.91 32.04
N ASN A 251 12.85 4.02 33.01
CA ASN A 251 13.07 2.60 32.74
C ASN A 251 11.84 1.93 32.11
N SER A 252 10.62 2.33 32.49
CA SER A 252 9.40 1.82 31.85
C SER A 252 9.31 2.20 30.38
N LEU A 253 9.67 3.45 30.03
CA LEU A 253 9.72 3.91 28.64
C LEU A 253 10.81 3.17 27.83
N LEU A 254 12.00 2.95 28.42
CA LEU A 254 13.08 2.20 27.76
C LEU A 254 12.73 0.73 27.53
N LEU A 255 12.04 0.09 28.48
CA LEU A 255 11.53 -1.28 28.33
C LEU A 255 10.41 -1.36 27.29
N CYS A 256 9.51 -0.38 27.25
CA CYS A 256 8.50 -0.28 26.19
C CYS A 256 9.16 -0.15 24.81
N LEU A 257 10.22 0.64 24.70
CA LEU A 257 11.00 0.79 23.48
C LEU A 257 11.68 -0.53 23.07
N LEU A 258 12.17 -1.33 24.02
CA LEU A 258 12.70 -2.68 23.76
C LEU A 258 11.62 -3.62 23.20
N ILE A 259 10.41 -3.60 23.76
CA ILE A 259 9.29 -4.40 23.25
C ILE A 259 8.99 -4.02 21.80
N LEU A 260 9.00 -2.72 21.48
CA LEU A 260 8.87 -2.25 20.10
C LEU A 260 10.01 -2.78 19.22
N HIS A 261 11.27 -2.75 19.68
CA HIS A 261 12.40 -3.30 18.91
C HIS A 261 12.24 -4.78 18.60
N ILE A 262 11.76 -5.58 19.55
CA ILE A 262 11.46 -7.00 19.35
C ILE A 262 10.34 -7.17 18.32
N TYR A 263 9.28 -6.37 18.40
CA TYR A 263 8.21 -6.38 17.41
C TYR A 263 8.72 -6.06 15.99
N TRP A 264 9.50 -4.99 15.83
CA TRP A 264 10.11 -4.65 14.54
C TRP A 264 11.07 -5.73 14.04
N TRP A 265 11.84 -6.34 14.94
CA TRP A 265 12.71 -7.47 14.61
C TRP A 265 11.92 -8.63 14.00
N VAL A 266 10.76 -8.99 14.56
CA VAL A 266 9.89 -10.03 13.99
C VAL A 266 9.48 -9.66 12.56
N LEU A 267 9.12 -8.41 12.28
CA LEU A 267 8.78 -7.96 10.93
C LEU A 267 9.97 -8.07 9.96
N ILE A 268 11.14 -7.63 10.39
CA ILE A 268 12.38 -7.68 9.60
C ILE A 268 12.78 -9.14 9.32
N PHE A 269 12.67 -10.01 10.32
CA PHE A 269 12.97 -11.43 10.20
C PHE A 269 12.01 -12.12 9.23
N ARG A 270 10.70 -11.85 9.31
CA ARG A 270 9.72 -12.37 8.33
C ARG A 270 10.09 -11.98 6.91
N MET A 271 10.55 -10.75 6.71
CA MET A 271 10.99 -10.26 5.41
C MET A 271 12.29 -10.91 4.93
N LEU A 272 13.25 -11.13 5.83
CA LEU A 272 14.48 -11.87 5.55
C LEU A 272 14.20 -13.31 5.11
N VAL A 273 13.31 -14.02 5.81
CA VAL A 273 12.89 -15.38 5.44
C VAL A 273 12.28 -15.39 4.04
N LYS A 274 11.35 -14.47 3.73
CA LYS A 274 10.78 -14.33 2.39
C LYS A 274 11.85 -14.09 1.32
N GLN A 275 12.84 -13.24 1.61
CA GLN A 275 13.93 -12.97 0.68
C GLN A 275 14.80 -14.21 0.42
N ILE A 276 15.11 -14.99 1.46
CA ILE A 276 15.87 -16.25 1.33
C ILE A 276 15.06 -17.30 0.56
N GLN A 277 13.78 -17.48 0.89
CA GLN A 277 12.88 -18.41 0.18
C GLN A 277 12.75 -18.06 -1.30
N SER A 278 12.62 -16.78 -1.63
CA SER A 278 12.55 -16.32 -3.04
C SER A 278 13.86 -16.51 -3.82
N ARG A 279 15.02 -16.49 -3.14
CA ARG A 279 16.31 -16.85 -3.75
C ARG A 279 16.48 -18.38 -3.88
N GLY A 280 15.91 -19.15 -2.96
CA GLY A 280 15.89 -20.62 -2.98
C GLY A 280 14.91 -21.22 -3.98
N GLN A 281 13.92 -20.45 -4.46
CA GLN A 281 13.00 -20.87 -5.53
C GLN A 281 13.65 -21.07 -6.91
N ILE A 282 14.96 -20.82 -7.06
CA ILE A 282 15.69 -21.24 -8.26
C ILE A 282 16.05 -22.75 -8.22
N SER A 283 15.91 -23.45 -7.07
CA SER A 283 16.21 -24.89 -6.95
C SER A 283 15.04 -25.82 -6.62
N ASP A 284 13.96 -25.37 -5.97
CA ASP A 284 12.95 -26.29 -5.37
C ASP A 284 11.49 -25.99 -5.75
N ASP A 285 11.23 -25.81 -7.04
CA ASP A 285 9.89 -25.62 -7.63
C ASP A 285 9.03 -26.91 -7.57
N VAL A 286 8.65 -27.43 -6.39
CA VAL A 286 7.55 -28.43 -6.29
C VAL A 286 6.70 -28.37 -5.00
N ARG A 287 7.14 -27.80 -3.86
CA ARG A 287 6.54 -28.23 -2.56
C ARG A 287 5.74 -27.25 -1.69
N SER A 288 5.57 -25.95 -1.95
CA SER A 288 4.94 -25.06 -0.93
C SER A 288 3.90 -24.03 -1.42
N VAL A 289 2.93 -24.47 -2.23
CA VAL A 289 1.81 -23.59 -2.68
C VAL A 289 0.64 -23.52 -1.67
N MET A 290 0.71 -24.20 -0.51
CA MET A 290 -0.46 -24.41 0.36
C MET A 290 -0.58 -23.49 1.60
N GLU A 291 0.39 -22.61 1.90
CA GLU A 291 0.44 -21.96 3.24
C GLU A 291 0.25 -20.42 3.25
N ASP A 292 -0.22 -19.79 2.17
CA ASP A 292 -0.27 -18.31 2.06
C ASP A 292 -1.67 -17.67 2.22
N VAL A 293 -2.66 -18.35 2.83
CA VAL A 293 -4.06 -17.83 2.89
C VAL A 293 -4.49 -17.24 4.25
N LEU A 294 -3.73 -17.40 5.35
CA LEU A 294 -4.26 -17.09 6.69
C LEU A 294 -3.66 -15.89 7.45
N THR A 295 -2.97 -14.93 6.82
CA THR A 295 -2.54 -13.70 7.53
C THR A 295 -2.64 -12.40 6.73
N GLU A 296 -3.84 -12.08 6.22
CA GLU A 296 -4.11 -10.85 5.46
C GLU A 296 -4.80 -9.76 6.33
N ILE A 297 -4.19 -9.37 7.45
CA ILE A 297 -4.35 -8.00 7.98
C ILE A 297 -3.00 -7.58 8.61
N PRO A 298 -2.14 -6.82 7.90
CA PRO A 298 -0.94 -6.28 8.51
C PRO A 298 -1.32 -5.12 9.47
N PRO A 299 -0.78 -5.07 10.71
CA PRO A 299 -0.98 -3.95 11.62
C PRO A 299 -0.30 -2.67 11.09
N PRO A 300 -0.63 -1.49 11.64
CA PRO A 300 -0.04 -0.22 11.23
C PRO A 300 1.48 -0.25 11.48
N SER A 301 2.23 -0.54 10.43
CA SER A 301 3.70 -0.60 10.47
C SER A 301 4.30 0.73 10.00
N ARG A 302 5.52 1.03 10.44
CA ARG A 302 6.36 2.17 10.03
C ARG A 302 6.70 2.13 8.53
N PHE A 303 6.45 0.98 7.90
CA PHE A 303 6.57 0.74 6.47
C PHE A 303 5.18 0.62 5.85
N PHE A 304 4.95 1.33 4.75
CA PHE A 304 3.76 1.06 3.95
C PHE A 304 3.91 -0.33 3.31
N GLN A 305 2.80 -1.06 3.13
CA GLN A 305 2.79 -2.35 2.42
C GLN A 305 3.46 -2.23 1.05
N GLU A 306 3.27 -1.09 0.39
CA GLU A 306 3.92 -0.72 -0.87
C GLU A 306 5.45 -0.62 -0.79
N ASP A 307 5.98 -0.22 0.37
CA ASP A 307 7.41 -0.14 0.62
C ASP A 307 8.00 -1.52 0.89
N LEU A 308 7.31 -2.38 1.67
CA LEU A 308 7.67 -3.79 1.83
C LEU A 308 7.64 -4.55 0.50
N ASN A 309 6.60 -4.32 -0.32
CA ASN A 309 6.44 -4.96 -1.62
C ASN A 309 7.55 -4.59 -2.62
N ASN A 310 8.29 -3.49 -2.42
CA ASN A 310 9.45 -3.17 -3.27
C ASN A 310 10.63 -4.13 -3.06
N PHE A 311 10.69 -4.79 -1.90
CA PHE A 311 11.77 -5.73 -1.57
C PHE A 311 11.43 -7.17 -1.95
N VAL A 312 10.16 -7.46 -2.24
CA VAL A 312 9.74 -8.75 -2.77
C VAL A 312 9.99 -8.76 -4.29
N PRO A 313 10.60 -9.79 -4.86
CA PRO A 313 10.66 -9.97 -6.32
C PRO A 313 9.25 -9.90 -6.90
N ARG A 314 9.08 -9.30 -8.09
CA ARG A 314 7.76 -9.30 -8.75
C ARG A 314 7.31 -10.73 -8.94
N ALA A 315 6.09 -11.05 -8.52
CA ALA A 315 5.45 -12.32 -8.83
C ALA A 315 5.54 -12.57 -10.35
N PRO A 316 5.78 -13.82 -10.78
CA PRO A 316 5.82 -14.14 -12.20
C PRO A 316 4.51 -13.70 -12.87
N PRO A 317 4.56 -13.17 -14.11
CA PRO A 317 3.36 -12.77 -14.82
C PRO A 317 2.45 -13.99 -14.98
N LEU A 318 1.23 -13.90 -14.46
CA LEU A 318 0.24 -14.96 -14.64
C LEU A 318 -0.04 -15.17 -16.14
N PRO A 319 -0.32 -16.42 -16.57
CA PRO A 319 -0.63 -16.71 -17.96
C PRO A 319 -1.87 -15.95 -18.41
N SER A 320 -1.78 -15.30 -19.58
CA SER A 320 -2.87 -14.49 -20.13
C SER A 320 -4.06 -15.36 -20.53
N PRO A 321 -5.31 -14.92 -20.27
CA PRO A 321 -6.49 -15.61 -20.76
C PRO A 321 -6.52 -15.56 -22.29
N PHE A 322 -7.01 -16.62 -22.92
CA PHE A 322 -7.07 -16.73 -24.38
C PHE A 322 -8.41 -17.29 -24.86
N LEU A 323 -8.80 -16.90 -26.07
CA LEU A 323 -10.04 -17.32 -26.70
C LEU A 323 -9.79 -18.54 -27.59
N ILE A 324 -10.63 -19.57 -27.42
CA ILE A 324 -10.70 -20.70 -28.35
C ILE A 324 -12.00 -20.58 -29.14
N PHE A 325 -11.91 -20.62 -30.47
CA PHE A 325 -13.07 -20.70 -31.35
C PHE A 325 -13.25 -22.13 -31.87
N SER A 326 -14.51 -22.58 -31.91
CA SER A 326 -14.97 -23.79 -32.58
C SER A 326 -14.65 -23.70 -34.08
N LYS A 327 -14.23 -24.81 -34.69
CA LYS A 327 -13.90 -24.85 -36.13
C LYS A 327 -15.18 -24.66 -36.98
N PRO A 328 -15.13 -23.90 -38.09
CA PRO A 328 -13.96 -23.23 -38.65
C PRO A 328 -13.64 -21.91 -37.94
N LYS A 329 -12.33 -21.66 -37.74
CA LYS A 329 -11.82 -20.41 -37.18
C LYS A 329 -12.32 -19.23 -38.03
N PRO A 330 -12.92 -18.18 -37.43
CA PRO A 330 -13.40 -17.03 -38.21
C PRO A 330 -12.21 -16.40 -38.95
N SER A 331 -12.41 -16.07 -40.23
CA SER A 331 -11.38 -15.54 -41.15
C SER A 331 -10.95 -14.10 -40.84
N GLY A 332 -11.58 -13.45 -39.85
CA GLY A 332 -11.28 -12.12 -39.37
C GLY A 332 -11.90 -11.87 -37.99
N PRO A 333 -11.69 -10.67 -37.40
CA PRO A 333 -12.31 -10.32 -36.12
C PRO A 333 -13.83 -10.29 -36.25
N LEU A 334 -14.52 -10.82 -35.23
CA LEU A 334 -15.97 -10.83 -35.15
C LEU A 334 -16.44 -9.38 -34.95
N ARG A 335 -17.01 -8.81 -36.02
CA ARG A 335 -17.59 -7.47 -36.02
C ARG A 335 -19.09 -7.61 -35.94
N ASP A 336 -19.63 -7.32 -34.77
CA ASP A 336 -21.04 -7.55 -34.49
C ASP A 336 -21.74 -6.28 -34.05
N SER A 337 -23.00 -6.20 -34.42
CA SER A 337 -23.85 -5.06 -34.09
C SER A 337 -24.14 -4.95 -32.59
N LEU A 338 -24.16 -6.08 -31.88
CA LEU A 338 -24.48 -6.14 -30.45
C LEU A 338 -23.77 -7.31 -29.76
N LEU A 339 -23.06 -7.01 -28.68
CA LEU A 339 -22.47 -7.99 -27.77
C LEU A 339 -23.24 -7.98 -26.43
N ILE A 340 -23.79 -9.11 -26.03
CA ILE A 340 -24.47 -9.29 -24.75
C ILE A 340 -23.60 -10.14 -23.84
N ILE A 341 -23.27 -9.63 -22.65
CA ILE A 341 -22.45 -10.32 -21.65
C ILE A 341 -23.30 -10.60 -20.42
N ALA A 342 -23.53 -11.88 -20.14
CA ALA A 342 -24.27 -12.38 -19.00
C ALA A 342 -23.30 -12.75 -17.87
N LEU A 343 -23.38 -12.01 -16.76
CA LEU A 343 -22.59 -12.21 -15.54
C LEU A 343 -23.48 -12.61 -14.36
N SER A 344 -24.72 -12.12 -14.32
CA SER A 344 -25.67 -12.43 -13.25
C SER A 344 -26.30 -13.82 -13.43
N SER A 345 -26.53 -14.52 -12.34
CA SER A 345 -27.26 -15.80 -12.31
C SER A 345 -28.60 -15.80 -13.08
N PRO A 346 -29.50 -14.80 -12.93
CA PRO A 346 -30.75 -14.76 -13.69
C PRO A 346 -30.50 -14.59 -15.19
N SER A 347 -29.50 -13.80 -15.59
CA SER A 347 -29.14 -13.68 -17.01
C SER A 347 -28.59 -14.98 -17.59
N LEU A 348 -27.72 -15.68 -16.86
CA LEU A 348 -27.18 -16.99 -17.26
C LEU A 348 -28.30 -18.02 -17.40
N TYR A 349 -29.26 -18.04 -16.47
CA TYR A 349 -30.43 -18.90 -16.53
C TYR A 349 -31.30 -18.64 -17.77
N ILE A 350 -31.60 -17.37 -18.08
CA ILE A 350 -32.37 -17.00 -19.28
C ILE A 350 -31.66 -17.48 -20.55
N PHE A 351 -30.36 -17.22 -20.66
CA PHE A 351 -29.57 -17.57 -21.84
C PHE A 351 -29.27 -19.06 -21.98
N HIS A 352 -29.32 -19.82 -20.89
CA HIS A 352 -29.26 -21.27 -20.96
C HIS A 352 -30.45 -21.83 -21.74
N HIS A 353 -31.65 -21.26 -21.56
CA HIS A 353 -32.89 -21.72 -22.16
C HIS A 353 -33.15 -21.19 -23.58
N VAL A 354 -32.29 -20.31 -24.10
CA VAL A 354 -32.38 -19.83 -25.49
C VAL A 354 -32.01 -20.96 -26.46
N ARG A 355 -32.98 -21.40 -27.26
CA ARG A 355 -32.83 -22.52 -28.22
C ARG A 355 -32.03 -22.16 -29.48
N SER A 356 -31.97 -20.89 -29.85
CA SER A 356 -31.38 -20.42 -31.12
C SER A 356 -29.87 -20.09 -31.04
N LYS A 357 -29.17 -20.52 -29.99
CA LYS A 357 -27.74 -20.23 -29.75
C LYS A 357 -26.83 -21.28 -30.40
N ASN A 358 -25.77 -20.85 -31.07
CA ASN A 358 -24.72 -21.73 -31.61
C ASN A 358 -23.41 -21.43 -30.90
N LEU A 359 -22.72 -22.42 -30.35
CA LEU A 359 -21.44 -22.22 -29.65
C LEU A 359 -20.32 -21.87 -30.66
N ILE A 360 -19.83 -20.64 -30.62
CA ILE A 360 -18.71 -20.15 -31.46
C ILE A 360 -17.38 -20.45 -30.79
N GLY A 361 -17.32 -20.42 -29.46
CA GLY A 361 -16.04 -20.56 -28.75
C GLY A 361 -16.18 -20.49 -27.24
N SER A 362 -15.04 -20.57 -26.56
CA SER A 362 -14.93 -20.47 -25.10
C SER A 362 -13.69 -19.65 -24.72
N LEU A 363 -13.82 -18.81 -23.69
CA LEU A 363 -12.73 -18.07 -23.09
C LEU A 363 -12.09 -18.93 -22.00
N ILE A 364 -10.82 -19.27 -22.18
CA ILE A 364 -10.07 -20.06 -21.21
C ILE A 364 -9.34 -19.13 -20.25
N ILE A 365 -9.62 -19.31 -18.96
CA ILE A 365 -8.91 -18.70 -17.84
C ILE A 365 -8.04 -19.82 -17.25
N PRO A 366 -6.70 -19.76 -17.38
CA PRO A 366 -5.82 -20.85 -16.96
C PRO A 366 -5.97 -21.26 -15.48
N GLU A 367 -6.42 -20.34 -14.63
CA GLU A 367 -6.58 -20.53 -13.18
C GLU A 367 -7.88 -21.25 -12.79
N THR A 368 -8.87 -21.35 -13.68
CA THR A 368 -10.16 -21.98 -13.34
C THR A 368 -10.01 -23.50 -13.31
N ARG A 369 -10.43 -24.15 -12.22
CA ARG A 369 -10.47 -25.62 -12.14
C ARG A 369 -11.41 -26.16 -13.22
N PHE A 370 -10.88 -26.96 -14.15
CA PHE A 370 -11.66 -27.64 -15.19
C PHE A 370 -12.39 -28.91 -14.69
N ALA A 371 -12.26 -29.24 -13.41
CA ALA A 371 -12.92 -30.40 -12.82
C ALA A 371 -14.44 -30.18 -12.74
N GLY A 372 -15.22 -31.04 -13.41
CA GLY A 372 -16.68 -31.01 -13.40
C GLY A 372 -17.35 -30.33 -14.60
N ILE A 373 -16.60 -29.97 -15.65
CA ILE A 373 -17.19 -29.42 -16.89
C ILE A 373 -17.84 -30.56 -17.69
N SER A 374 -19.13 -30.44 -17.94
CA SER A 374 -19.87 -31.36 -18.82
C SER A 374 -19.46 -31.20 -20.29
N ALA A 375 -19.58 -32.27 -21.08
CA ALA A 375 -19.29 -32.24 -22.51
C ALA A 375 -20.25 -31.32 -23.29
N GLU A 376 -21.48 -31.16 -22.78
CA GLU A 376 -22.44 -30.16 -23.23
C GLU A 376 -22.58 -29.05 -22.17
N PRO A 377 -22.66 -27.77 -22.59
CA PRO A 377 -22.63 -26.64 -21.67
C PRO A 377 -23.83 -26.67 -20.72
N SER A 378 -23.56 -26.96 -19.45
CA SER A 378 -24.55 -27.03 -18.39
C SER A 378 -24.62 -25.72 -17.60
N LEU A 379 -25.72 -25.50 -16.86
CA LEU A 379 -25.85 -24.32 -16.00
C LEU A 379 -24.76 -24.24 -14.92
N GLY A 380 -24.31 -25.39 -14.40
CA GLY A 380 -23.32 -25.47 -13.31
C GLY A 380 -21.86 -25.55 -13.76
N ASP A 381 -21.58 -25.50 -15.06
CA ASP A 381 -20.20 -25.54 -15.56
C ASP A 381 -19.50 -24.21 -15.27
N LYS A 382 -18.32 -24.23 -14.65
CA LYS A 382 -17.47 -23.05 -14.41
C LYS A 382 -16.74 -22.62 -15.70
N SER A 383 -17.50 -22.33 -16.75
CA SER A 383 -16.98 -22.05 -18.09
C SER A 383 -17.39 -20.66 -18.60
N CYS A 384 -16.66 -20.14 -19.58
CA CYS A 384 -16.95 -18.86 -20.22
C CYS A 384 -17.25 -19.09 -21.70
N ASN A 385 -18.52 -19.25 -22.06
CA ASN A 385 -18.91 -19.67 -23.40
C ASN A 385 -19.40 -18.51 -24.26
N ILE A 386 -19.08 -18.56 -25.56
CA ILE A 386 -19.40 -17.55 -26.55
C ILE A 386 -20.33 -18.17 -27.59
N TYR A 387 -21.51 -17.59 -27.74
CA TYR A 387 -22.57 -18.06 -28.62
C TYR A 387 -22.93 -17.04 -29.70
N SER A 388 -23.26 -17.52 -30.90
CA SER A 388 -23.85 -16.76 -32.00
C SER A 388 -25.35 -17.01 -32.03
N LEU A 389 -26.13 -15.93 -32.13
CA LEU A 389 -27.58 -16.02 -32.31
C LEU A 389 -27.91 -15.89 -33.80
N LYS A 390 -28.39 -16.97 -34.43
CA LYS A 390 -28.65 -17.00 -35.89
C LYS A 390 -30.00 -16.39 -36.30
N ASN A 391 -30.89 -16.10 -35.36
CA ASN A 391 -32.31 -15.82 -35.65
C ASN A 391 -32.69 -14.33 -35.60
N THR A 392 -31.73 -13.41 -35.67
CA THR A 392 -31.97 -11.96 -35.66
C THR A 392 -31.37 -11.31 -36.90
N ALA A 393 -32.06 -10.33 -37.49
CA ALA A 393 -31.56 -9.57 -38.65
C ALA A 393 -30.24 -8.82 -38.38
N SER A 394 -29.87 -8.71 -37.10
CA SER A 394 -28.61 -8.19 -36.58
C SER A 394 -27.71 -9.32 -36.08
N SER A 395 -26.41 -9.29 -36.40
CA SER A 395 -25.44 -10.23 -35.83
C SER A 395 -25.24 -9.94 -34.35
N VAL A 396 -25.72 -10.87 -33.49
CA VAL A 396 -25.64 -10.76 -32.02
C VAL A 396 -24.74 -11.86 -31.47
N ILE A 397 -23.75 -11.47 -30.69
CA ILE A 397 -22.93 -12.38 -29.90
C ILE A 397 -23.36 -12.34 -28.44
N LEU A 398 -23.47 -13.52 -27.85
CA LEU A 398 -23.78 -13.73 -26.46
C LEU A 398 -22.58 -14.36 -25.76
N VAL A 399 -22.14 -13.78 -24.65
CA VAL A 399 -21.07 -14.31 -23.81
C VAL A 399 -21.66 -14.64 -22.45
N SER A 400 -21.61 -15.91 -22.06
CA SER A 400 -22.02 -16.39 -20.74
C SER A 400 -20.78 -16.64 -19.90
N VAL A 401 -20.58 -15.85 -18.85
CA VAL A 401 -19.47 -16.02 -17.90
C VAL A 401 -20.02 -16.69 -16.65
N GLN A 402 -19.86 -18.02 -16.55
CA GLN A 402 -20.30 -18.80 -15.38
C GLN A 402 -19.15 -19.02 -14.38
N SER A 403 -17.91 -18.70 -14.75
CA SER A 403 -16.76 -18.81 -13.83
C SER A 403 -16.63 -17.56 -12.94
N SER A 404 -16.28 -17.76 -11.67
CA SER A 404 -15.89 -16.67 -10.78
C SER A 404 -14.54 -16.10 -11.23
N VAL A 405 -14.50 -14.79 -11.43
CA VAL A 405 -13.33 -14.08 -11.94
C VAL A 405 -12.71 -13.25 -10.83
N ALA A 406 -11.44 -13.54 -10.53
CA ALA A 406 -10.68 -12.78 -9.54
C ALA A 406 -10.50 -11.30 -9.98
N PRO A 407 -10.56 -10.32 -9.06
CA PRO A 407 -10.49 -8.89 -9.38
C PRO A 407 -9.26 -8.48 -10.20
N GLU A 408 -8.12 -9.13 -9.98
CA GLU A 408 -6.84 -8.85 -10.67
C GLU A 408 -6.91 -9.20 -12.17
N ARG A 409 -7.85 -10.07 -12.54
CA ARG A 409 -8.01 -10.61 -13.90
C ARG A 409 -9.12 -9.95 -14.69
N CYS A 410 -10.02 -9.22 -14.04
CA CYS A 410 -11.14 -8.55 -14.69
C CYS A 410 -10.71 -7.68 -15.87
N HIS A 411 -9.60 -6.94 -15.71
CA HIS A 411 -9.06 -6.09 -16.79
C HIS A 411 -8.54 -6.90 -17.99
N ALA A 412 -7.81 -7.99 -17.73
CA ALA A 412 -7.28 -8.85 -18.79
C ALA A 412 -8.41 -9.52 -19.59
N ILE A 413 -9.44 -10.01 -18.91
CA ILE A 413 -10.61 -10.62 -19.53
C ILE A 413 -11.42 -9.58 -20.32
N ALA A 414 -11.66 -8.40 -19.75
CA ALA A 414 -12.34 -7.31 -20.45
C ALA A 414 -11.60 -6.89 -21.72
N LYS A 415 -10.26 -6.89 -21.70
CA LYS A 415 -9.43 -6.63 -22.88
C LYS A 415 -9.57 -7.72 -23.95
N MET A 416 -9.77 -8.98 -23.58
CA MET A 416 -9.97 -10.09 -24.52
C MET A 416 -11.37 -10.09 -25.13
N LEU A 417 -12.41 -9.84 -24.31
CA LEU A 417 -13.80 -9.80 -24.77
C LEU A 417 -14.13 -8.55 -25.59
N ILE A 418 -13.48 -7.41 -25.29
CA ILE A 418 -13.64 -6.13 -26.00
C ILE A 418 -12.24 -5.69 -26.48
N GLY A 419 -11.83 -6.29 -27.58
CA GLY A 419 -10.43 -6.33 -28.01
C GLY A 419 -10.28 -6.42 -29.52
N GLU A 420 -9.21 -7.07 -29.97
CA GLU A 420 -8.92 -7.21 -31.39
C GLU A 420 -9.77 -8.30 -32.05
N GLN A 421 -10.14 -9.36 -31.31
CA GLN A 421 -10.84 -10.51 -31.86
C GLN A 421 -12.37 -10.33 -31.93
N ILE A 422 -12.94 -9.55 -31.01
CA ILE A 422 -14.36 -9.22 -30.96
C ILE A 422 -14.47 -7.70 -30.87
N VAL A 423 -15.02 -7.07 -31.91
CA VAL A 423 -15.16 -5.62 -32.03
C VAL A 423 -16.64 -5.30 -32.18
N PRO A 424 -17.37 -5.11 -31.05
CA PRO A 424 -18.79 -4.81 -31.09
C PRO A 424 -19.07 -3.31 -31.28
N ASP A 425 -20.13 -2.98 -32.00
CA ASP A 425 -20.62 -1.59 -32.13
C ASP A 425 -21.33 -1.11 -30.86
N ARG A 426 -21.99 -2.04 -30.14
CA ARG A 426 -22.73 -1.80 -28.91
C ARG A 426 -22.62 -3.00 -27.96
N VAL A 427 -22.54 -2.74 -26.66
CA VAL A 427 -22.36 -3.77 -25.61
C VAL A 427 -23.45 -3.63 -24.54
N LEU A 428 -24.09 -4.75 -24.20
CA LEU A 428 -25.00 -4.88 -23.06
C LEU A 428 -24.38 -5.82 -22.02
N ILE A 429 -24.24 -5.36 -20.80
CA ILE A 429 -23.72 -6.16 -19.68
C ILE A 429 -24.85 -6.39 -18.69
N LEU A 430 -25.11 -7.64 -18.30
CA LEU A 430 -26.11 -8.00 -17.30
C LEU A 430 -25.40 -8.54 -16.06
N ALA A 431 -25.39 -7.75 -14.98
CA ALA A 431 -24.70 -8.06 -13.74
C ALA A 431 -25.66 -7.97 -12.54
N SER A 432 -25.28 -8.61 -11.44
CA SER A 432 -25.95 -8.43 -10.15
C SER A 432 -25.15 -7.47 -9.28
N VAL A 433 -25.82 -6.74 -8.38
CA VAL A 433 -25.14 -5.97 -7.33
C VAL A 433 -25.12 -6.75 -6.04
N GLN A 434 -24.05 -6.58 -5.27
CA GLN A 434 -23.95 -7.10 -3.92
C GLN A 434 -24.49 -6.09 -2.91
N SER A 435 -25.11 -6.57 -1.84
CA SER A 435 -25.71 -5.70 -0.80
C SER A 435 -24.71 -4.71 -0.21
N GLN A 436 -23.45 -5.12 -0.05
CA GLN A 436 -22.36 -4.29 0.47
C GLN A 436 -22.00 -3.08 -0.41
N ASN A 437 -22.27 -3.17 -1.71
CA ASN A 437 -21.87 -2.17 -2.69
C ASN A 437 -22.99 -1.15 -2.99
N PHE A 438 -24.16 -1.31 -2.38
CA PHE A 438 -25.31 -0.45 -2.60
C PHE A 438 -25.57 0.50 -1.43
N ARG A 439 -25.65 1.80 -1.73
CA ARG A 439 -25.99 2.83 -0.76
C ARG A 439 -27.50 2.88 -0.54
N GLY A 440 -27.97 2.21 0.50
CA GLY A 440 -29.38 2.18 0.91
C GLY A 440 -29.73 0.88 1.63
N ARG A 441 -31.01 0.68 1.93
CA ARG A 441 -31.51 -0.64 2.36
C ARG A 441 -32.09 -1.34 1.14
N LEU A 442 -31.48 -2.46 0.77
CA LEU A 442 -32.02 -3.35 -0.25
C LEU A 442 -32.94 -4.36 0.44
N SER A 443 -34.24 -4.30 0.13
CA SER A 443 -35.18 -5.34 0.51
C SER A 443 -34.88 -6.62 -0.28
N ALA A 444 -34.96 -7.78 0.34
CA ALA A 444 -34.87 -9.06 -0.36
C ALA A 444 -36.16 -9.39 -1.13
N ASP A 445 -37.28 -8.75 -0.77
CA ASP A 445 -38.60 -9.02 -1.32
C ASP A 445 -38.92 -8.18 -2.57
N GLU A 446 -38.13 -7.13 -2.82
CA GLU A 446 -38.31 -6.25 -3.98
C GLU A 446 -37.25 -6.54 -5.04
N SER A 447 -37.70 -6.97 -6.22
CA SER A 447 -36.84 -7.09 -7.39
C SER A 447 -36.78 -5.79 -8.18
N PHE A 448 -35.57 -5.35 -8.49
CA PHE A 448 -35.38 -4.16 -9.31
C PHE A 448 -34.19 -4.33 -10.26
N ALA A 449 -34.21 -3.53 -11.32
CA ALA A 449 -33.14 -3.45 -12.30
C ALA A 449 -32.79 -1.97 -12.53
N LEU A 450 -31.51 -1.65 -12.41
CA LEU A 450 -30.97 -0.32 -12.58
C LEU A 450 -30.01 -0.30 -13.76
N LYS A 451 -29.80 0.88 -14.34
CA LYS A 451 -28.92 1.06 -15.49
C LYS A 451 -27.73 1.98 -15.23
N LEU A 452 -26.61 1.64 -15.85
CA LEU A 452 -25.44 2.48 -16.03
C LEU A 452 -25.08 2.51 -17.51
N GLU A 453 -24.74 3.67 -18.04
CA GLU A 453 -24.47 3.85 -19.47
C GLU A 453 -23.19 4.64 -19.66
N THR A 454 -22.44 4.26 -20.71
CA THR A 454 -21.29 5.02 -21.22
C THR A 454 -21.71 6.40 -21.72
N SER A 455 -20.77 7.33 -21.80
CA SER A 455 -21.04 8.70 -22.26
C SER A 455 -21.57 8.75 -23.69
N LYS A 456 -21.10 7.85 -24.55
CA LYS A 456 -21.55 7.73 -25.95
C LYS A 456 -22.99 7.25 -26.06
N GLU A 457 -23.35 6.19 -25.34
CA GLU A 457 -24.71 5.66 -25.27
C GLU A 457 -25.70 6.72 -24.73
N ARG A 458 -25.29 7.47 -23.69
CA ARG A 458 -26.09 8.57 -23.13
C ARG A 458 -26.32 9.70 -24.14
N LYS A 459 -25.28 10.14 -24.86
CA LYS A 459 -25.39 11.23 -25.85
C LYS A 459 -26.34 10.89 -27.00
N ASP A 460 -26.32 9.65 -27.46
CA ASP A 460 -27.19 9.19 -28.55
C ASP A 460 -28.65 9.08 -28.10
N SER A 461 -28.89 8.69 -26.83
CA SER A 461 -30.24 8.66 -26.26
C SER A 461 -30.90 10.05 -26.18
N VAL A 462 -30.11 11.10 -25.93
CA VAL A 462 -30.60 12.49 -25.79
C VAL A 462 -30.82 13.16 -27.14
N ARG A 463 -30.08 12.77 -28.18
CA ARG A 463 -30.14 13.40 -29.52
C ARG A 463 -31.27 12.93 -30.42
N GLY A 464 -32.15 12.02 -29.97
CA GLY A 464 -33.34 11.59 -30.73
C GLY A 464 -33.04 10.85 -32.04
N SER A 465 -31.78 10.47 -32.29
CA SER A 465 -31.35 9.82 -33.53
C SER A 465 -31.61 8.32 -33.49
N GLY A 466 -32.83 7.88 -33.79
CA GLY A 466 -33.20 6.56 -34.34
C GLY A 466 -32.90 5.26 -33.55
N SER A 467 -31.88 5.20 -32.68
CA SER A 467 -31.55 4.03 -31.87
C SER A 467 -31.99 4.27 -30.43
N SER A 468 -33.12 3.69 -30.03
CA SER A 468 -33.58 3.72 -28.64
C SER A 468 -32.53 3.12 -27.69
N SER A 469 -32.39 3.68 -26.49
CA SER A 469 -31.57 3.12 -25.40
C SER A 469 -31.96 1.65 -25.15
N LEU A 470 -30.99 0.73 -25.01
CA LEU A 470 -31.27 -0.71 -24.79
C LEU A 470 -32.12 -0.96 -23.54
N LEU A 471 -31.98 -0.12 -22.52
CA LEU A 471 -32.62 -0.25 -21.22
C LEU A 471 -33.63 0.89 -21.01
N LYS A 472 -34.59 1.04 -21.94
CA LYS A 472 -35.64 2.05 -21.83
C LYS A 472 -36.59 1.68 -20.68
N GLY A 473 -36.78 2.60 -19.73
CA GLY A 473 -37.66 2.43 -18.57
C GLY A 473 -36.97 1.97 -17.28
N LEU A 474 -35.65 1.76 -17.28
CA LEU A 474 -34.90 1.52 -16.04
C LEU A 474 -34.37 2.83 -15.44
N GLU A 475 -34.35 2.88 -14.12
CA GLU A 475 -33.77 4.00 -13.36
C GLU A 475 -32.24 3.94 -13.38
N TYR A 476 -31.60 5.10 -13.30
CA TYR A 476 -30.14 5.16 -13.22
C TYR A 476 -29.65 4.68 -11.86
N PHE A 477 -28.52 3.99 -11.88
CA PHE A 477 -27.87 3.52 -10.67
C PHE A 477 -27.54 4.69 -9.72
N PRO A 478 -27.88 4.60 -8.43
CA PRO A 478 -27.84 5.73 -7.52
C PRO A 478 -26.41 6.21 -7.24
N SER A 479 -26.29 7.52 -6.99
CA SER A 479 -25.01 8.15 -6.68
C SER A 479 -24.48 7.70 -5.31
N GLY A 480 -23.23 7.25 -5.28
CA GLY A 480 -22.57 6.75 -4.07
C GLY A 480 -22.70 5.23 -3.86
N SER A 481 -23.40 4.51 -4.74
CA SER A 481 -23.28 3.07 -4.87
C SER A 481 -22.13 2.73 -5.83
N MET A 482 -21.50 1.58 -5.64
CA MET A 482 -20.35 1.14 -6.43
C MET A 482 -20.69 -0.12 -7.23
N VAL A 483 -20.07 -0.27 -8.40
CA VAL A 483 -20.04 -1.53 -9.15
C VAL A 483 -18.58 -1.93 -9.28
N ASP A 484 -18.26 -3.16 -8.95
CA ASP A 484 -16.92 -3.73 -8.95
C ASP A 484 -16.81 -4.95 -9.90
N GLY A 485 -15.66 -5.60 -9.89
CA GLY A 485 -15.39 -6.82 -10.63
C GLY A 485 -15.42 -6.67 -12.17
N LEU A 486 -15.81 -7.76 -12.84
CA LEU A 486 -15.76 -7.85 -14.30
C LEU A 486 -16.76 -6.91 -14.98
N ALA A 487 -17.93 -6.67 -14.37
CA ALA A 487 -18.95 -5.76 -14.90
C ALA A 487 -18.42 -4.34 -15.03
N ALA A 488 -17.75 -3.84 -13.99
CA ALA A 488 -17.11 -2.53 -13.99
C ALA A 488 -15.96 -2.45 -15.00
N ALA A 489 -15.10 -3.47 -15.06
CA ALA A 489 -13.98 -3.52 -15.99
C ALA A 489 -14.44 -3.50 -17.46
N LEU A 490 -15.52 -4.21 -17.80
CA LEU A 490 -16.10 -4.23 -19.14
C LEU A 490 -16.70 -2.87 -19.51
N LEU A 491 -17.47 -2.24 -18.61
CA LEU A 491 -18.07 -0.93 -18.88
C LEU A 491 -16.99 0.16 -19.03
N ALA A 492 -15.96 0.13 -18.18
CA ALA A 492 -14.81 1.03 -18.29
C ALA A 492 -14.06 0.83 -19.61
N ARG A 493 -13.93 -0.43 -20.07
CA ARG A 493 -13.30 -0.74 -21.35
C ARG A 493 -14.11 -0.18 -22.53
N CYS A 494 -15.44 -0.27 -22.48
CA CYS A 494 -16.32 0.37 -23.47
C CYS A 494 -16.10 1.88 -23.52
N GLU A 495 -16.03 2.54 -22.36
CA GLU A 495 -15.79 3.99 -22.28
C GLU A 495 -14.42 4.37 -22.88
N MET A 496 -13.34 3.65 -22.51
CA MET A 496 -11.99 3.89 -23.04
C MET A 496 -11.88 3.69 -24.56
N ARG A 497 -12.69 2.78 -25.12
CA ARG A 497 -12.74 2.49 -26.56
C ARG A 497 -13.77 3.34 -27.30
N ASN A 498 -14.50 4.21 -26.60
CA ASN A 498 -15.60 5.00 -27.15
C ASN A 498 -16.65 4.11 -27.88
N ILE A 499 -17.00 2.98 -27.27
CA ILE A 499 -18.03 2.04 -27.71
C ILE A 499 -19.31 2.29 -26.91
N LYS A 500 -20.47 2.11 -27.54
CA LYS A 500 -21.77 2.27 -26.86
C LYS A 500 -21.98 1.11 -25.87
N GLY A 501 -21.80 1.36 -24.59
CA GLY A 501 -22.01 0.38 -23.51
C GLY A 501 -23.18 0.73 -22.60
N ALA A 502 -24.00 -0.27 -22.26
CA ALA A 502 -25.02 -0.22 -21.22
C ALA A 502 -24.85 -1.41 -20.26
N LEU A 503 -24.90 -1.14 -18.96
CA LEU A 503 -24.83 -2.10 -17.87
C LEU A 503 -26.17 -2.11 -17.15
N CYS A 504 -26.83 -3.26 -17.12
CA CYS A 504 -28.00 -3.54 -16.31
C CYS A 504 -27.55 -4.24 -15.03
N VAL A 505 -27.86 -3.62 -13.90
CA VAL A 505 -27.59 -4.13 -12.57
C VAL A 505 -28.89 -4.61 -11.96
N SER A 506 -28.98 -5.88 -11.60
CA SER A 506 -30.17 -6.47 -10.99
C SER A 506 -29.98 -6.81 -9.51
N TRP A 507 -31.09 -6.82 -8.77
CA TRP A 507 -31.19 -7.30 -7.40
C TRP A 507 -32.58 -7.91 -7.17
N PRO A 508 -32.72 -8.94 -6.31
CA PRO A 508 -31.67 -9.72 -5.64
C PRO A 508 -30.94 -10.65 -6.64
N GLU A 509 -29.87 -11.32 -6.20
CA GLU A 509 -29.13 -12.26 -7.07
C GLU A 509 -30.01 -13.40 -7.60
N PHE A 510 -31.05 -13.78 -6.86
CA PHE A 510 -31.94 -14.89 -7.20
C PHE A 510 -33.40 -14.56 -6.88
N ASP A 511 -34.18 -14.25 -7.91
CA ASP A 511 -35.64 -14.24 -7.79
C ASP A 511 -36.32 -14.54 -9.14
N SER A 512 -37.43 -15.27 -9.07
CA SER A 512 -38.28 -15.60 -10.21
C SER A 512 -38.94 -14.36 -10.84
N SER A 513 -39.29 -13.37 -10.03
CA SER A 513 -39.88 -12.12 -10.53
C SER A 513 -38.83 -11.32 -11.31
N LEU A 514 -37.57 -11.33 -10.88
CA LEU A 514 -36.46 -10.71 -11.59
C LEU A 514 -36.17 -11.36 -12.96
N VAL A 515 -36.23 -12.69 -13.05
CA VAL A 515 -36.09 -13.41 -14.33
C VAL A 515 -37.20 -12.97 -15.30
N SER A 516 -38.43 -12.78 -14.82
CA SER A 516 -39.54 -12.30 -15.64
C SER A 516 -39.35 -10.84 -16.09
N LEU A 517 -38.83 -9.98 -15.21
CA LEU A 517 -38.52 -8.58 -15.50
C LEU A 517 -37.42 -8.47 -16.57
N LEU A 518 -36.30 -9.18 -16.38
CA LEU A 518 -35.20 -9.22 -17.34
C LEU A 518 -35.63 -9.82 -18.69
N LYS A 519 -36.44 -10.88 -18.67
CA LYS A 519 -37.03 -11.45 -19.90
C LYS A 519 -37.86 -10.42 -20.65
N SER A 520 -38.73 -9.68 -19.95
CA SER A 520 -39.55 -8.63 -20.54
C SER A 520 -38.70 -7.51 -21.18
N ILE A 521 -37.66 -7.06 -20.48
CA ILE A 521 -36.73 -6.02 -20.96
C ILE A 521 -35.98 -6.52 -22.20
N LEU A 522 -35.45 -7.73 -22.17
CA LEU A 522 -34.72 -8.33 -23.29
C LEU A 522 -35.63 -8.51 -24.51
N GLN A 523 -36.83 -9.06 -24.34
CA GLN A 523 -37.79 -9.26 -25.43
C GLN A 523 -38.27 -7.94 -26.05
N LYS A 524 -38.50 -6.92 -25.23
CA LYS A 524 -39.07 -5.65 -25.69
C LYS A 524 -38.04 -4.72 -26.33
N ASN A 525 -36.83 -4.64 -25.78
CA ASN A 525 -35.88 -3.59 -26.12
C ASN A 525 -34.59 -4.09 -26.80
N VAL A 526 -34.20 -5.36 -26.64
CA VAL A 526 -32.87 -5.85 -27.03
C VAL A 526 -32.94 -6.91 -28.14
N LEU A 527 -33.82 -7.90 -27.99
CA LEU A 527 -33.96 -9.05 -28.87
C LEU A 527 -35.44 -9.26 -29.27
N PRO A 528 -36.03 -8.35 -30.07
CA PRO A 528 -37.39 -8.54 -30.55
C PRO A 528 -37.46 -9.80 -31.44
N GLY A 529 -38.30 -10.77 -31.04
CA GLY A 529 -38.54 -12.01 -31.81
C GLY A 529 -37.77 -13.26 -31.35
N VAL A 530 -36.97 -13.18 -30.28
CA VAL A 530 -36.32 -14.37 -29.69
C VAL A 530 -37.24 -15.02 -28.65
N ASP A 531 -37.56 -16.30 -28.85
CA ASP A 531 -38.28 -17.08 -27.84
C ASP A 531 -37.30 -17.62 -26.79
N PHE A 532 -37.48 -17.17 -25.55
CA PHE A 532 -36.64 -17.54 -24.41
C PHE A 532 -37.09 -18.84 -23.72
N GLY A 533 -38.14 -19.52 -24.20
CA GLY A 533 -38.47 -20.92 -23.82
C GLY A 533 -38.82 -21.19 -22.35
N LEU A 534 -38.92 -20.15 -21.51
CA LEU A 534 -39.20 -20.26 -20.08
C LEU A 534 -40.69 -20.52 -19.81
N CYS A 535 -41.05 -21.77 -19.51
CA CYS A 535 -42.35 -22.18 -18.94
C CYS A 535 -42.30 -22.17 -17.40
N ASN A 536 -43.41 -21.84 -16.74
CA ASN A 536 -43.57 -21.63 -15.29
C ASN A 536 -43.17 -22.80 -14.35
N GLY A 537 -42.64 -23.92 -14.87
CA GLY A 537 -42.32 -25.15 -14.14
C GLY A 537 -40.88 -25.30 -13.63
N GLY A 538 -39.94 -24.41 -13.98
CA GLY A 538 -38.51 -24.55 -13.63
C GLY A 538 -38.06 -23.97 -12.28
N ARG A 539 -38.97 -23.86 -11.28
CA ARG A 539 -38.67 -23.21 -9.99
C ARG A 539 -37.60 -23.96 -9.16
N ASP A 540 -37.54 -25.28 -9.29
CA ASP A 540 -36.64 -26.11 -8.48
C ASP A 540 -35.20 -26.10 -9.02
N ASP A 541 -35.01 -26.10 -10.34
CA ASP A 541 -33.69 -25.97 -10.98
C ASP A 541 -33.07 -24.59 -10.74
N LEU A 542 -33.89 -23.53 -10.74
CA LEU A 542 -33.44 -22.16 -10.46
C LEU A 542 -33.01 -21.99 -8.99
N ARG A 543 -33.73 -22.58 -8.04
CA ARG A 543 -33.38 -22.57 -6.60
C ARG A 543 -32.13 -23.41 -6.31
N SER A 544 -31.99 -24.57 -6.95
CA SER A 544 -30.82 -25.44 -6.83
C SER A 544 -29.55 -24.78 -7.37
N PHE A 545 -29.64 -24.05 -8.49
CA PHE A 545 -28.53 -23.29 -9.05
C PHE A 545 -28.07 -22.17 -8.11
N GLY A 546 -28.99 -21.43 -7.48
CA GLY A 546 -28.63 -20.35 -6.57
C GLY A 546 -28.06 -20.78 -5.21
N PHE A 547 -28.49 -21.93 -4.69
CA PHE A 547 -27.96 -22.45 -3.42
C PHE A 547 -26.54 -23.04 -3.54
N LYS A 548 -26.18 -23.61 -4.70
CA LYS A 548 -24.88 -24.28 -4.89
C LYS A 548 -23.67 -23.33 -4.96
N ASP A 549 -23.84 -22.12 -5.46
CA ASP A 549 -22.74 -21.14 -5.50
C ASP A 549 -22.48 -20.50 -4.12
N HIS A 550 -23.54 -20.28 -3.32
CA HIS A 550 -23.43 -19.66 -1.99
C HIS A 550 -22.92 -20.59 -0.88
N SER A 551 -23.18 -21.90 -0.95
CA SER A 551 -22.60 -22.84 0.05
C SER A 551 -21.07 -22.88 0.01
N SER A 552 -20.45 -22.46 -1.09
CA SER A 552 -18.99 -22.43 -1.27
C SER A 552 -18.32 -21.12 -0.82
N LEU A 553 -19.09 -20.08 -0.50
CA LEU A 553 -18.54 -18.77 -0.13
C LEU A 553 -18.70 -18.44 1.36
N ASP A 554 -19.72 -18.98 2.04
CA ASP A 554 -19.95 -18.69 3.47
C ASP A 554 -19.49 -19.80 4.43
N SER A 555 -19.16 -21.01 3.96
CA SER A 555 -18.79 -22.13 4.84
C SER A 555 -17.33 -22.14 5.29
N ASP A 556 -16.44 -21.40 4.62
CA ASP A 556 -14.98 -21.42 4.91
C ASP A 556 -14.52 -20.30 5.87
N LEU A 557 -15.45 -19.56 6.48
CA LEU A 557 -15.14 -18.47 7.43
C LEU A 557 -15.69 -18.69 8.86
N TYR A 558 -16.36 -19.82 9.12
CA TYR A 558 -16.69 -20.29 10.47
C TYR A 558 -16.54 -21.81 10.57
N ALA A 559 -15.30 -22.27 10.66
CA ALA A 559 -14.93 -23.58 11.22
C ALA A 559 -13.61 -23.46 11.99
#